data_AF-A0A7J4PNK8-F1
#
_entry.id   AF-A0A7J4PNK8-F1
#
_cell.length_a   1.000
_cell.length_b   1.000
_cell.length_c   1.000
_cell.angle_alpha   90.00
_cell.angle_beta   90.00
_cell.angle_gamma   90.00
#
_symmetry.space_group_name_H-M   'P 1'
#
loop_
_entity.id
_entity.type
_entity.pdbx_description
1 polymer ?
#
loop_
_entity_poly.entity_id
_entity_poly.type
_entity_poly.pdbx_seq_one_letter_code
_entity_poly.pdbx_strand_id
1 'polypeptide(L)' 'MENAALLGGFLGTNFDSLLGATLQLRGYLSNNGVNLFATLFGALVGAALWALVVT' A
#
# COMPACT_ATOMS: atom_id res chain seq x y z
N MET A 1 -13.54 11.40 -2.51
CA MET A 1 -13.12 10.13 -1.86
C MET A 1 -12.58 9.14 -2.88
N GLU A 2 -13.25 8.97 -4.02
CA GLU A 2 -12.84 8.06 -5.10
C GLU A 2 -11.38 8.24 -5.56
N ASN A 3 -10.94 9.46 -5.87
CA ASN A 3 -9.57 9.71 -6.34
C ASN A 3 -8.49 9.36 -5.31
N ALA A 4 -8.75 9.59 -4.02
CA ALA A 4 -7.81 9.23 -2.95
C ALA A 4 -7.73 7.71 -2.77
N ALA A 5 -8.86 7.00 -2.92
CA ALA A 5 -8.89 5.55 -2.89
C ALA A 5 -8.19 4.93 -4.12
N LEU A 6 -8.35 5.53 -5.31
CA LEU A 6 -7.65 5.10 -6.52
C LEU A 6 -6.14 5.30 -6.39
N LEU A 7 -5.68 6.45 -5.90
CA LEU A 7 -4.26 6.72 -5.69
C LEU A 7 -3.67 5.85 -4.59
N GLY A 8 -4.37 5.67 -3.47
CA GLY A 8 -3.96 4.77 -2.39
C GLY A 8 -3.89 3.31 -2.85
N GLY A 9 -4.86 2.85 -3.63
CA GLY A 9 -4.88 1.52 -4.23
C GLY A 9 -3.75 1.32 -5.23
N PHE A 10 -3.54 2.26 -6.15
CA PHE A 10 -2.44 2.22 -7.11
C PHE A 10 -1.07 2.18 -6.42
N LEU A 11 -0.86 3.02 -5.39
CA LEU A 11 0.40 3.03 -4.64
C LEU A 11 0.57 1.76 -3.80
N GLY A 12 -0.50 1.22 -3.21
CA GLY A 12 -0.52 -0.08 -2.51
C GLY A 12 -0.13 -1.25 -3.43
N THR A 13 -0.80 -1.36 -4.58
CA THR A 13 -0.33 -1.91 -5.87
C THR A 13 1.18 -2.16 -6.01
N ASN A 14 1.84 -1.02 -6.23
CA ASN A 14 3.27 -0.97 -6.52
C ASN A 14 4.12 -1.31 -5.29
N PHE A 15 3.65 -0.96 -4.09
CA PHE A 15 4.32 -1.28 -2.84
C PHE A 15 4.32 -2.79 -2.54
N ASP A 16 3.22 -3.50 -2.82
CA ASP A 16 3.13 -4.97 -2.76
C ASP A 16 4.21 -5.63 -3.63
N SER A 17 4.33 -5.19 -4.88
CA SER A 17 5.34 -5.70 -5.81
C SER A 17 6.77 -5.42 -5.35
N LEU A 18 7.04 -4.22 -4.82
CA LEU A 18 8.34 -3.86 -4.25
C LEU A 18 8.69 -4.74 -3.04
N LEU A 19 7.77 -4.92 -2.10
CA LEU A 19 7.96 -5.76 -0.92
C LEU A 19 8.11 -7.24 -1.30
N GLY A 20 7.36 -7.72 -2.30
CA GLY A 20 7.52 -9.05 -2.88
C GLY A 20 8.94 -9.26 -3.42
N ALA A 21 9.41 -8.34 -4.26
CA ALA A 21 10.73 -8.43 -4.88
C ALA A 21 11.91 -8.25 -3.88
N THR A 22 11.70 -7.53 -2.78
CA THR A 22 12.78 -7.20 -1.84
C THR A 22 12.78 -8.05 -0.57
N LEU A 23 11.62 -8.25 0.06
CA LEU A 23 11.50 -8.91 1.37
C LEU A 23 10.95 -10.33 1.26
N GLN A 24 9.95 -10.56 0.41
CA GLN A 24 9.37 -11.90 0.23
C GLN A 24 10.36 -12.86 -0.43
N LEU A 25 11.03 -12.42 -1.50
CA LEU A 25 12.06 -13.23 -2.18
C LEU A 25 13.25 -13.59 -1.27
N ARG A 26 13.51 -12.78 -0.24
CA ARG A 26 14.56 -13.04 0.76
C ARG A 26 14.08 -13.86 1.95
N GLY A 27 12.81 -14.26 1.98
CA GLY A 27 12.21 -15.03 3.07
C GLY A 27 11.88 -14.22 4.33
N TYR A 28 12.02 -12.89 4.32
CA TYR A 28 11.69 -12.05 5.48
C TYR A 28 10.17 -11.89 5.69
N LEU A 29 9.38 -11.97 4.61
CA LEU A 29 7.93 -11.89 4.66
C LEU A 29 7.30 -13.07 3.90
N SER A 30 6.18 -13.58 4.42
CA SER A 30 5.31 -14.48 3.66
C SER A 30 4.42 -13.67 2.71
N ASN A 31 3.80 -14.32 1.72
CA ASN A 31 2.88 -13.66 0.79
C ASN A 31 1.75 -12.90 1.51
N ASN A 32 1.17 -13.50 2.55
CA ASN A 32 0.17 -12.84 3.39
C ASN A 32 0.73 -11.63 4.14
N GLY A 33 2.00 -11.68 4.55
CA GLY A 33 2.69 -10.54 5.16
C GLY A 33 2.84 -9.38 4.20
N VAL A 34 3.31 -9.63 2.97
CA VAL A 34 3.43 -8.61 1.91
C VAL A 34 2.06 -7.95 1.66
N ASN A 35 1.02 -8.76 1.47
CA ASN A 35 -0.32 -8.27 1.19
C ASN A 35 -0.91 -7.43 2.34
N LEU A 36 -0.65 -7.84 3.60
CA LEU A 36 -1.05 -7.05 4.77
C LEU A 36 -0.36 -5.68 4.80
N PHE A 37 0.96 -5.63 4.59
CA PHE A 37 1.71 -4.37 4.59
C PHE A 37 1.32 -3.48 3.40
N ALA A 38 1.07 -4.05 2.23
CA ALA A 38 0.58 -3.32 1.06
C ALA A 38 -0.80 -2.70 1.31
N THR A 39 -1.71 -3.46 1.92
CA THR A 39 -3.05 -2.98 2.28
C THR A 39 -2.98 -1.86 3.31
N LEU A 40 -2.18 -2.02 4.37
CA LEU A 40 -1.98 -0.99 5.39
C LEU A 40 -1.38 0.29 4.80
N PHE A 41 -0.39 0.14 3.92
CA PHE A 41 0.23 1.27 3.21
C PHE A 41 -0.79 2.01 2.33
N GLY A 42 -1.56 1.28 1.52
CA GLY A 42 -2.62 1.87 0.69
C GLY A 42 -3.68 2.61 1.51
N ALA A 43 -4.08 2.06 2.66
CA ALA A 43 -5.02 2.70 3.57
C ALA A 43 -4.43 3.98 4.20
N LEU A 44 -3.18 3.96 4.66
CA LEU A 44 -2.50 5.12 5.24
C LEU A 44 -2.33 6.24 4.21
N VAL A 45 -1.88 5.91 3.01
CA VAL A 45 -1.72 6.89 1.92
C VAL A 45 -3.08 7.45 1.50
N GLY A 46 -4.09 6.60 1.34
CA GLY A 46 -5.46 7.05 1.03
C GLY A 46 -6.03 8.00 2.09
N ALA A 47 -5.83 7.68 3.37
CA ALA A 47 -6.25 8.54 4.48
C ALA A 47 -5.48 9.87 4.53
N ALA A 48 -4.17 9.85 4.30
CA ALA A 48 -3.33 11.05 4.27
C ALA A 48 -3.70 11.98 3.10
N LEU A 49 -3.91 11.42 1.91
CA LEU A 49 -4.36 12.17 0.74
C LEU A 49 -5.77 12.75 0.95
N TRP A 50 -6.68 11.98 1.56
CA TRP A 50 -7.99 12.49 1.90
C TRP A 50 -7.91 13.65 2.89
N ALA A 51 -7.13 13.50 3.97
CA ALA A 51 -6.94 14.53 4.97
C ALA A 51 -6.43 15.82 4.34
N LEU A 52 -5.39 15.73 3.49
CA LEU A 52 -4.78 16.89 2.82
C LEU A 52 -5.70 17.60 1.82
N VAL A 53 -6.67 16.89 1.23
CA VAL A 53 -7.63 17.48 0.28
C VAL A 53 -8.86 18.05 0.99
N VAL A 54 -9.20 17.53 2.17
CA VAL A 54 -10.40 17.92 2.92
C VAL A 54 -10.11 19.02 3.96
N THR A 55 -8.87 19.17 4.41
CA THR A 55 -8.40 20.35 5.17
C THR A 55 -8.13 21.52 4.25
#